data_AF-A0A6I1E4W3-F1
#
_entry.id   AF-A0A6I1E4W3-F1
#
_cell.length_a   1.000
_cell.length_b   1.000
_cell.length_c   1.000
_cell.angle_alpha   90.00
_cell.angle_beta   90.00
_cell.angle_gamma   90.00
#
_symmetry.space_group_name_H-M   'P 1'
#
loop_
_entity.id
_entity.type
_entity.pdbx_description
1 polymer ?
#
loop_
_entity_poly.entity_id
_entity_poly.type
_entity_poly.pdbx_seq_one_letter_code
_entity_poly.pdbx_strand_id
1 'polypeptide(L)'
;MLLNNYSAPNFDWSENPTSVQPRADLWAIFNGMGFSKEITASLISSGYVVSEYSPVIIDRFHGGPSMSSDGSTRFSTDSFKKVIDEGGFMNSPFPVHRAKSEQDVREFVKKIQTKFPTKQLCFRGQTSHYTLNREVKNPKLNHPDLGETSLVPSVWRHMLNSTLNVFPEFVGIPLLFWSSILYKMWPMDEIHSREKALQTKGEWLYTASDMEDCSDELLRAFGKFRLDLLVDEAVFQTGLLTMMQHYGLPTPFLDLTSELDVAIFFATHKFGFDNTHAAYDFAGTNGQQSIIYVLSLREVDMHTNERNRVMQMAKPERPRRQSCVVCSTNAWSINLPADYIVGAILMDYEMTQAGRYGTPDLFPSPDDDPFLKAWMSTGEYPLTVF
;
A
#
# COMPACT_ATOMS: atom_id res chain seq x y z
N MET A 1 -15.03 15.32 11.47
CA MET A 1 -16.01 14.38 10.82
C MET A 1 -15.28 13.79 9.64
N LEU A 2 -15.01 12.48 9.65
CA LEU A 2 -14.21 11.82 8.61
C LEU A 2 -14.87 12.03 7.24
N LEU A 3 -14.26 12.85 6.38
CA LEU A 3 -14.50 12.71 4.95
C LEU A 3 -13.92 11.34 4.56
N ASN A 4 -14.80 10.43 4.17
CA ASN A 4 -14.53 9.07 3.70
C ASN A 4 -13.92 8.10 4.75
N ASN A 5 -14.76 7.63 5.67
CA ASN A 5 -14.40 6.49 6.53
C ASN A 5 -14.51 5.16 5.75
N TYR A 6 -13.45 4.79 5.03
CA TYR A 6 -13.38 3.52 4.27
C TYR A 6 -13.46 2.24 5.13
N SER A 7 -13.36 2.37 6.46
CA SER A 7 -13.57 1.25 7.39
C SER A 7 -15.02 1.12 7.84
N ALA A 8 -15.90 2.07 7.49
CA ALA A 8 -17.31 2.01 7.85
C ALA A 8 -18.01 0.86 7.11
N PRO A 9 -18.78 -0.01 7.80
CA PRO A 9 -19.47 -1.13 7.15
C PRO A 9 -20.44 -0.74 6.03
N ASN A 10 -20.94 0.50 6.09
CA ASN A 10 -21.91 1.07 5.15
C ASN A 10 -21.31 2.15 4.23
N PHE A 11 -19.98 2.16 4.06
CA PHE A 11 -19.33 3.08 3.14
C PHE A 11 -19.79 2.80 1.69
N ASP A 12 -20.23 3.84 0.97
CA ASP A 12 -20.64 3.71 -0.42
C ASP A 12 -19.44 3.83 -1.37
N TRP A 13 -18.91 2.68 -1.76
CA TRP A 13 -17.80 2.57 -2.69
C TRP A 13 -18.12 2.99 -4.13
N SER A 14 -19.37 3.37 -4.44
CA SER A 14 -19.76 3.83 -5.77
C SER A 14 -19.76 5.36 -5.94
N GLU A 15 -19.60 6.13 -4.85
CA GLU A 15 -19.69 7.59 -4.88
C GLU A 15 -18.57 8.27 -5.70
N ASN A 16 -17.40 7.66 -5.78
CA ASN A 16 -16.22 8.22 -6.47
C ASN A 16 -15.67 7.20 -7.49
N PRO A 17 -16.37 6.95 -8.61
CA PRO A 17 -15.92 5.99 -9.61
C PRO A 17 -14.67 6.49 -10.35
N THR A 18 -13.79 5.58 -10.76
CA THR A 18 -12.67 5.87 -11.65
C THR A 18 -13.15 6.42 -12.98
N SER A 19 -12.35 7.31 -13.57
CA SER A 19 -12.62 7.81 -14.94
C SER A 19 -12.74 6.70 -15.99
N VAL A 20 -12.07 5.55 -15.79
CA VAL A 20 -12.20 4.36 -16.62
C VAL A 20 -13.12 3.35 -15.95
N GLN A 21 -14.21 2.96 -16.60
CA GLN A 21 -15.12 1.93 -16.10
C GLN A 21 -15.00 0.61 -16.90
N PRO A 22 -15.38 -0.54 -16.30
CA PRO A 22 -15.61 -1.75 -17.05
C PRO A 22 -16.80 -1.60 -17.98
N ARG A 23 -16.74 -2.26 -19.13
CA ARG A 23 -17.86 -2.34 -20.05
C ARG A 23 -19.09 -2.97 -19.38
N ALA A 24 -20.27 -2.45 -19.68
CA ALA A 24 -21.53 -3.02 -19.18
C ALA A 24 -21.89 -4.37 -19.83
N ASP A 25 -21.32 -4.70 -20.99
CA ASP A 25 -21.68 -5.88 -21.80
C ASP A 25 -20.74 -7.09 -21.64
N LEU A 26 -20.04 -7.22 -20.49
CA LEU A 26 -19.11 -8.34 -20.20
C LEU A 26 -19.73 -9.72 -20.49
N TRP A 27 -21.01 -9.89 -20.15
CA TRP A 27 -21.75 -11.12 -20.44
C TRP A 27 -21.77 -11.47 -21.93
N ALA A 28 -22.05 -10.49 -22.78
CA ALA A 28 -22.08 -10.70 -24.24
C ALA A 28 -20.68 -10.99 -24.78
N ILE A 29 -19.67 -10.32 -24.23
CA ILE A 29 -18.26 -10.51 -24.60
C ILE A 29 -17.81 -11.94 -24.31
N PHE A 30 -17.94 -12.42 -23.07
CA PHE A 30 -17.49 -13.77 -22.70
C PHE A 30 -18.34 -14.87 -23.34
N ASN A 31 -19.65 -14.69 -23.44
CA ASN A 31 -20.51 -15.64 -24.17
C ASN A 31 -20.16 -15.69 -25.67
N GLY A 32 -19.79 -14.55 -26.27
CA GLY A 32 -19.33 -14.47 -27.66
C GLY A 32 -18.01 -15.21 -27.91
N MET A 33 -17.18 -15.41 -26.87
CA MET A 33 -15.99 -16.25 -26.93
C MET A 33 -16.29 -17.75 -26.83
N GLY A 34 -17.55 -18.13 -26.57
CA GLY A 34 -17.97 -19.52 -26.42
C GLY A 34 -17.86 -20.07 -25.00
N PHE A 35 -17.82 -19.23 -23.96
CA PHE A 35 -18.01 -19.67 -22.58
C PHE A 35 -19.48 -19.96 -22.28
N SER A 36 -19.75 -20.95 -21.41
CA SER A 36 -21.11 -21.20 -20.93
C SER A 36 -21.59 -20.05 -20.03
N LYS A 37 -22.88 -20.04 -19.70
CA LYS A 37 -23.44 -19.03 -18.79
C LYS A 37 -22.81 -19.11 -17.41
N GLU A 38 -22.61 -20.32 -16.91
CA GLU A 38 -22.03 -20.59 -15.60
C GLU A 38 -20.59 -20.06 -15.54
N ILE A 39 -19.75 -20.45 -16.50
CA ILE A 39 -18.35 -19.98 -16.57
C ILE A 39 -18.28 -18.46 -16.77
N THR A 40 -19.17 -17.87 -17.57
CA THR A 40 -19.24 -16.42 -17.75
C THR A 40 -19.51 -15.71 -16.43
N ALA A 41 -20.47 -16.20 -15.63
CA ALA A 41 -20.77 -15.65 -14.32
C ALA A 41 -19.55 -15.75 -13.39
N SER A 42 -18.89 -16.90 -13.36
CA SER A 42 -17.69 -17.16 -12.54
C SER A 42 -16.50 -16.28 -12.95
N LEU A 43 -16.31 -16.02 -14.24
CA LEU A 43 -15.25 -15.12 -14.73
C LEU A 43 -15.49 -13.68 -14.26
N ILE A 44 -16.71 -13.18 -14.43
CA ILE A 44 -17.07 -11.83 -14.00
C ILE A 44 -16.95 -11.68 -12.49
N SER A 45 -17.50 -12.62 -11.70
CA SER A 45 -17.40 -12.58 -10.24
C SER A 45 -15.96 -12.72 -9.73
N SER A 46 -15.09 -13.38 -10.51
CA SER A 46 -13.67 -13.51 -10.20
C SER A 46 -12.84 -12.29 -10.58
N GLY A 47 -13.46 -11.24 -11.14
CA GLY A 47 -12.79 -9.98 -11.46
C GLY A 47 -12.16 -9.92 -12.85
N TYR A 48 -12.55 -10.80 -13.78
CA TYR A 48 -12.19 -10.64 -15.18
C TYR A 48 -13.12 -9.63 -15.86
N VAL A 49 -12.55 -8.55 -16.35
CA VAL A 49 -13.27 -7.41 -16.92
C VAL A 49 -12.67 -6.95 -18.23
N VAL A 50 -13.36 -6.07 -18.94
CA VAL A 50 -12.89 -5.40 -20.15
C VAL A 50 -13.14 -3.91 -19.97
N SER A 51 -12.15 -3.07 -20.23
CA SER A 51 -12.29 -1.61 -20.14
C SER A 51 -13.14 -1.06 -21.29
N GLU A 52 -13.86 0.04 -21.08
CA GLU A 52 -14.59 0.75 -22.14
C GLU A 52 -13.70 1.18 -23.33
N TYR A 53 -12.40 1.36 -23.09
CA TYR A 53 -11.46 1.87 -24.09
C TYR A 53 -10.62 0.78 -24.77
N SER A 54 -10.71 -0.47 -24.33
CA SER A 54 -9.86 -1.55 -24.85
C SER A 54 -10.60 -2.88 -24.96
N PRO A 55 -10.38 -3.66 -26.03
CA PRO A 55 -10.92 -5.02 -26.13
C PRO A 55 -10.14 -6.04 -25.28
N VAL A 56 -9.12 -5.62 -24.53
CA VAL A 56 -8.28 -6.49 -23.69
C VAL A 56 -9.06 -6.94 -22.46
N ILE A 57 -9.00 -8.24 -22.17
CA ILE A 57 -9.52 -8.82 -20.94
C ILE A 57 -8.48 -8.63 -19.85
N ILE A 58 -8.91 -8.05 -18.74
CA ILE A 58 -8.09 -7.61 -17.63
C ILE A 58 -8.47 -8.45 -16.41
N ASP A 59 -7.47 -9.03 -15.76
CA ASP A 59 -7.62 -9.53 -14.41
C ASP A 59 -7.47 -8.37 -13.42
N ARG A 60 -8.59 -7.90 -12.86
CA ARG A 60 -8.65 -6.75 -11.94
C ARG A 60 -7.73 -6.90 -10.71
N PHE A 61 -7.39 -8.12 -10.33
CA PHE A 61 -6.48 -8.31 -9.20
C PHE A 61 -5.06 -7.88 -9.55
N HIS A 62 -4.63 -7.98 -10.81
CA HIS A 62 -3.20 -7.81 -11.15
C HIS A 62 -2.95 -6.78 -12.26
N GLY A 63 -3.86 -6.64 -13.24
CA GLY A 63 -3.62 -5.84 -14.45
C GLY A 63 -4.35 -4.50 -14.48
N GLY A 64 -3.63 -3.37 -14.62
CA GLY A 64 -4.26 -2.06 -14.85
C GLY A 64 -4.93 -1.92 -16.24
N PRO A 65 -5.76 -0.88 -16.47
CA PRO A 65 -6.55 -0.70 -17.69
C PRO A 65 -5.69 -0.18 -18.84
N SER A 66 -4.86 -1.07 -19.39
CA SER A 66 -4.00 -0.81 -20.56
C SER A 66 -4.59 -1.42 -21.82
N MET A 67 -4.29 -0.81 -22.97
CA MET A 67 -4.61 -1.37 -24.29
C MET A 67 -3.70 -2.54 -24.71
N SER A 68 -2.62 -2.78 -23.97
CA SER A 68 -1.68 -3.87 -24.24
C SER A 68 -2.07 -5.16 -23.53
N SER A 69 -1.86 -6.29 -24.21
CA SER A 69 -1.92 -7.63 -23.63
C SER A 69 -0.50 -8.06 -23.24
N ASP A 70 -0.33 -8.62 -22.04
CA ASP A 70 0.93 -9.23 -21.58
C ASP A 70 0.82 -10.77 -21.46
N GLY A 71 -0.38 -11.32 -21.68
CA GLY A 71 -0.66 -12.76 -21.61
C GLY A 71 -0.61 -13.34 -20.19
N SER A 72 -0.55 -12.49 -19.16
CA SER A 72 -0.45 -12.90 -17.75
C SER A 72 -1.49 -12.25 -16.85
N THR A 73 -1.65 -10.93 -16.97
CA THR A 73 -2.67 -10.14 -16.24
C THR A 73 -3.67 -9.51 -17.20
N ARG A 74 -3.26 -9.35 -18.46
CA ARG A 74 -4.03 -8.78 -19.56
C ARG A 74 -3.95 -9.71 -20.76
N PHE A 75 -5.10 -10.08 -21.30
CA PHE A 75 -5.23 -11.10 -22.32
C PHE A 75 -5.98 -10.55 -23.53
N SER A 76 -5.52 -10.89 -24.73
CA SER A 76 -6.34 -10.71 -25.93
C SER A 76 -7.55 -11.64 -25.88
N THR A 77 -8.65 -11.20 -26.49
CA THR A 77 -9.86 -12.02 -26.66
C THR A 77 -9.57 -13.38 -27.30
N ASP A 78 -8.65 -13.40 -28.27
CA ASP A 78 -8.29 -14.58 -29.04
C ASP A 78 -7.53 -15.63 -28.22
N SER A 79 -6.79 -15.18 -27.19
CA SER A 79 -5.98 -16.07 -26.35
C SER A 79 -6.67 -16.46 -25.05
N PHE A 80 -7.55 -15.61 -24.51
CA PHE A 80 -8.08 -15.79 -23.16
C PHE A 80 -8.84 -17.11 -22.97
N LYS A 81 -9.72 -17.48 -23.90
CA LYS A 81 -10.44 -18.76 -23.82
C LYS A 81 -9.49 -19.94 -23.75
N LYS A 82 -8.48 -19.94 -24.61
CA LYS A 82 -7.45 -20.99 -24.61
C LYS A 82 -6.73 -21.04 -23.26
N VAL A 83 -6.35 -19.90 -22.70
CA VAL A 83 -5.66 -19.84 -21.41
C VAL A 83 -6.53 -20.43 -20.27
N ILE A 84 -7.82 -20.10 -20.26
CA ILE A 84 -8.77 -20.62 -19.26
C ILE A 84 -9.04 -22.13 -19.45
N ASP A 85 -9.31 -22.57 -20.68
CA ASP A 85 -9.61 -23.98 -20.98
C ASP A 85 -8.41 -24.91 -20.72
N GLU A 86 -7.20 -24.45 -21.02
CA GLU A 86 -5.95 -25.21 -20.78
C GLU A 86 -5.51 -25.19 -19.30
N GLY A 87 -6.26 -24.51 -18.42
CA GLY A 87 -5.97 -24.44 -16.99
C GLY A 87 -4.74 -23.60 -16.62
N GLY A 88 -4.20 -22.85 -17.59
CA GLY A 88 -2.95 -22.09 -17.42
C GLY A 88 -1.72 -22.99 -17.32
N PHE A 89 -0.63 -22.56 -17.94
CA PHE A 89 0.68 -23.18 -17.69
C PHE A 89 1.03 -22.99 -16.20
N MET A 90 0.97 -24.06 -15.42
CA MET A 90 1.42 -24.17 -14.02
C MET A 90 2.94 -23.94 -13.90
N ASN A 91 3.40 -22.74 -14.23
CA ASN A 91 4.74 -22.30 -13.85
C ASN A 91 4.57 -21.61 -12.51
N SER A 92 5.13 -22.21 -11.46
CA SER A 92 5.30 -21.51 -10.18
C SER A 92 5.96 -20.16 -10.46
N PRO A 93 5.30 -19.03 -10.13
CA PRO A 93 5.83 -17.70 -10.48
C PRO A 93 7.15 -17.41 -9.76
N PHE A 94 7.43 -18.09 -8.64
CA PHE A 94 8.62 -17.87 -7.82
C PHE A 94 8.92 -19.09 -6.93
N PRO A 95 10.18 -19.32 -6.55
CA PRO A 95 10.55 -20.41 -5.63
C PRO A 95 10.01 -20.18 -4.21
N VAL A 96 9.57 -21.26 -3.56
CA VAL A 96 9.25 -21.31 -2.13
C VAL A 96 10.35 -22.07 -1.39
N HIS A 97 10.91 -21.43 -0.37
CA HIS A 97 11.93 -21.99 0.51
C HIS A 97 11.33 -22.26 1.89
N ARG A 98 11.77 -23.34 2.54
CA ARG A 98 11.40 -23.68 3.92
C ARG A 98 12.63 -23.52 4.80
N ALA A 99 12.68 -22.44 5.56
CA ALA A 99 13.74 -22.15 6.51
C ALA A 99 13.54 -22.96 7.79
N LYS A 100 14.62 -23.59 8.29
CA LYS A 100 14.65 -24.31 9.56
C LYS A 100 15.32 -23.51 10.68
N SER A 101 15.74 -22.29 10.37
CA SER A 101 16.31 -21.33 11.32
C SER A 101 16.23 -19.91 10.77
N GLU A 102 16.49 -18.90 11.60
CA GLU A 102 16.64 -17.51 11.13
C GLU A 102 17.84 -17.37 10.18
N GLN A 103 18.91 -18.14 10.41
CA GLN A 103 20.08 -18.16 9.54
C GLN A 103 19.70 -18.66 8.13
N ASP A 104 18.86 -19.68 8.02
CA ASP A 104 18.35 -20.17 6.73
C ASP A 104 17.57 -19.07 5.99
N VAL A 105 16.76 -18.27 6.70
CA VAL A 105 16.04 -17.14 6.09
C VAL A 105 17.03 -16.19 5.41
N ARG A 106 18.10 -15.81 6.12
CA ARG A 106 19.13 -14.90 5.60
C ARG A 106 19.87 -15.51 4.42
N GLU A 107 20.15 -16.82 4.45
CA GLU A 107 20.79 -17.54 3.35
C GLU A 107 19.89 -17.63 2.11
N PHE A 108 18.60 -17.87 2.28
CA PHE A 108 17.65 -17.87 1.16
C PHE A 108 17.49 -16.49 0.54
N VAL A 109 17.43 -15.42 1.35
CA VAL A 109 17.44 -14.04 0.82
C VAL A 109 18.70 -13.78 0.00
N LYS A 110 19.88 -14.14 0.50
CA LYS A 110 21.14 -14.03 -0.27
C LYS A 110 21.09 -14.81 -1.58
N LYS A 111 20.58 -16.04 -1.54
CA LYS A 111 20.42 -16.89 -2.74
C LYS A 111 19.49 -16.26 -3.78
N ILE A 112 18.37 -15.68 -3.35
CA ILE A 112 17.44 -14.95 -4.22
C ILE A 112 18.13 -13.71 -4.80
N GLN A 113 18.83 -12.92 -3.98
CA GLN A 113 19.58 -11.75 -4.43
C GLN A 113 20.64 -12.09 -5.48
N THR A 114 21.36 -13.21 -5.33
CA THR A 114 22.33 -13.69 -6.33
C THR A 114 21.68 -14.05 -7.67
N LYS A 115 20.43 -14.54 -7.66
CA LYS A 115 19.67 -14.82 -8.89
C LYS A 115 19.20 -13.54 -9.59
N PHE A 116 19.03 -12.45 -8.84
CA PHE A 116 18.57 -11.16 -9.34
C PHE A 116 19.56 -10.02 -8.98
N PRO A 117 20.82 -10.08 -9.45
CA PRO A 117 21.89 -9.20 -8.97
C PRO A 117 21.69 -7.72 -9.32
N THR A 118 20.88 -7.42 -10.35
CA THR A 118 20.56 -6.05 -10.79
C THR A 118 19.27 -5.51 -10.19
N LYS A 119 18.56 -6.31 -9.39
CA LYS A 119 17.31 -5.89 -8.75
C LYS A 119 17.57 -5.55 -7.29
N GLN A 120 17.02 -4.42 -6.87
CA GLN A 120 16.83 -4.16 -5.46
C GLN A 120 15.67 -5.02 -4.95
N LEU A 121 15.83 -5.58 -3.75
CA LEU A 121 14.81 -6.39 -3.12
C LEU A 121 14.13 -5.62 -1.98
N CYS A 122 12.85 -5.86 -1.80
CA CYS A 122 12.09 -5.47 -0.61
C CYS A 122 11.31 -6.67 -0.09
N PHE A 123 10.79 -6.54 1.13
CA PHE A 123 10.28 -7.65 1.91
C PHE A 123 8.90 -7.37 2.48
N ARG A 124 8.10 -8.42 2.61
CA ARG A 124 6.85 -8.42 3.38
C ARG A 124 6.86 -9.61 4.33
N GLY A 125 6.88 -9.35 5.63
CA GLY A 125 6.60 -10.36 6.65
C GLY A 125 5.10 -10.50 6.89
N GLN A 126 4.64 -11.74 7.03
CA GLN A 126 3.27 -12.06 7.47
C GLN A 126 3.31 -13.24 8.45
N THR A 127 2.40 -13.22 9.43
CA THR A 127 2.25 -14.30 10.41
C THR A 127 1.65 -15.58 9.81
N SER A 128 1.09 -15.49 8.61
CA SER A 128 0.60 -16.61 7.82
C SER A 128 0.52 -16.23 6.35
N HIS A 129 0.53 -17.23 5.47
CA HIS A 129 0.19 -17.07 4.08
C HIS A 129 -1.33 -16.83 3.89
N TYR A 130 -1.70 -16.00 2.92
CA TYR A 130 -3.09 -15.74 2.53
C TYR A 130 -3.28 -15.93 1.03
N THR A 131 -4.40 -16.53 0.65
CA THR A 131 -4.79 -16.77 -0.75
C THR A 131 -5.95 -15.89 -1.17
N LEU A 132 -5.98 -15.48 -2.44
CA LEU A 132 -7.20 -14.93 -3.05
C LEU A 132 -8.28 -16.02 -3.11
N ASN A 133 -9.45 -15.71 -2.55
CA ASN A 133 -10.60 -16.60 -2.56
C ASN A 133 -11.57 -16.19 -3.69
N ARG A 134 -11.27 -16.65 -4.90
CA ARG A 134 -12.12 -16.47 -6.09
C ARG A 134 -12.25 -17.77 -6.87
N GLU A 135 -13.36 -17.92 -7.57
CA GLU A 135 -13.73 -19.16 -8.25
C GLU A 135 -12.82 -19.47 -9.43
N VAL A 136 -12.57 -18.45 -10.29
CA VAL A 136 -11.64 -18.53 -11.41
C VAL A 136 -10.38 -17.76 -11.03
N LYS A 137 -9.31 -18.50 -10.75
CA LYS A 137 -8.01 -17.93 -10.37
C LYS A 137 -7.22 -17.48 -11.59
N ASN A 138 -6.21 -16.63 -11.38
CA ASN A 138 -5.28 -16.28 -12.44
C ASN A 138 -4.50 -17.52 -12.88
N PRO A 139 -4.60 -17.93 -14.15
CA PRO A 139 -3.95 -19.15 -14.66
C PRO A 139 -2.42 -19.08 -14.68
N LYS A 140 -1.83 -17.89 -14.57
CA LYS A 140 -0.37 -17.65 -14.60
C LYS A 140 0.22 -17.28 -13.25
N LEU A 141 -0.62 -16.91 -12.27
CA LEU A 141 -0.18 -16.43 -10.95
C LEU A 141 -0.64 -17.35 -9.79
N ASN A 142 -1.21 -18.51 -10.11
CA ASN A 142 -1.58 -19.53 -9.14
C ASN A 142 -0.40 -20.49 -8.88
N HIS A 143 0.23 -20.37 -7.72
CA HIS A 143 1.31 -21.25 -7.29
C HIS A 143 0.77 -22.65 -6.92
N PRO A 144 1.45 -23.77 -7.25
CA PRO A 144 0.99 -25.11 -6.88
C PRO A 144 0.81 -25.33 -5.38
N ASP A 145 1.76 -24.87 -4.56
CA ASP A 145 1.73 -25.06 -3.10
C ASP A 145 1.00 -23.96 -2.33
N LEU A 146 0.96 -22.74 -2.87
CA LEU A 146 0.45 -21.55 -2.17
C LEU A 146 -0.84 -21.01 -2.81
N GLY A 147 -1.30 -21.59 -3.92
CA GLY A 147 -2.39 -21.01 -4.68
C GLY A 147 -2.07 -19.58 -5.19
N GLU A 148 -3.11 -18.78 -5.38
CA GLU A 148 -2.97 -17.40 -5.81
C GLU A 148 -2.73 -16.50 -4.60
N THR A 149 -1.51 -15.98 -4.45
CA THR A 149 -1.08 -15.23 -3.27
C THR A 149 -1.84 -13.91 -3.13
N SER A 150 -2.34 -13.61 -1.93
CA SER A 150 -3.00 -12.34 -1.60
C SER A 150 -2.07 -11.41 -0.84
N LEU A 151 -1.72 -10.31 -1.50
CA LEU A 151 -1.10 -9.11 -0.92
C LEU A 151 -2.02 -7.88 -1.05
N VAL A 152 -3.34 -8.10 -1.05
CA VAL A 152 -4.35 -7.04 -1.21
C VAL A 152 -4.31 -6.10 0.01
N PRO A 153 -4.11 -4.77 -0.17
CA PRO A 153 -4.23 -3.76 0.88
C PRO A 153 -5.55 -3.79 1.65
N SER A 154 -5.56 -3.29 2.89
CA SER A 154 -6.73 -3.32 3.77
C SER A 154 -7.95 -2.61 3.18
N VAL A 155 -7.76 -1.45 2.53
CA VAL A 155 -8.86 -0.68 1.91
C VAL A 155 -9.64 -1.52 0.90
N TRP A 156 -8.94 -2.29 0.07
CA TRP A 156 -9.59 -3.11 -0.95
C TRP A 156 -10.24 -4.35 -0.36
N ARG A 157 -9.74 -4.89 0.76
CA ARG A 157 -10.44 -5.96 1.47
C ARG A 157 -11.78 -5.48 2.01
N HIS A 158 -11.83 -4.27 2.57
CA HIS A 158 -13.09 -3.67 3.01
C HIS A 158 -14.06 -3.51 1.83
N MET A 159 -13.58 -2.97 0.71
CA MET A 159 -14.38 -2.85 -0.52
C MET A 159 -14.89 -4.20 -1.01
N LEU A 160 -14.03 -5.21 -1.18
CA LEU A 160 -14.43 -6.52 -1.70
C LEU A 160 -15.43 -7.24 -0.78
N ASN A 161 -15.38 -6.98 0.53
CA ASN A 161 -16.33 -7.54 1.49
C ASN A 161 -17.74 -6.92 1.40
N SER A 162 -17.87 -5.68 0.91
CA SER A 162 -19.16 -4.98 0.81
C SER A 162 -19.68 -4.88 -0.63
N THR A 163 -18.80 -4.56 -1.59
CA THR A 163 -19.15 -4.17 -2.95
C THR A 163 -18.10 -4.69 -3.95
N LEU A 164 -18.33 -5.87 -4.53
CA LEU A 164 -17.34 -6.56 -5.36
C LEU A 164 -17.08 -5.88 -6.72
N ASN A 165 -18.09 -5.26 -7.33
CA ASN A 165 -18.08 -4.86 -8.75
C ASN A 165 -18.03 -3.34 -8.97
N VAL A 166 -17.37 -2.61 -8.08
CA VAL A 166 -17.15 -1.15 -8.21
C VAL A 166 -15.69 -0.83 -8.41
N PHE A 167 -15.39 0.23 -9.16
CA PHE A 167 -14.02 0.66 -9.45
C PHE A 167 -13.83 2.09 -8.94
N PRO A 168 -13.58 2.30 -7.64
CA PRO A 168 -13.48 3.63 -7.07
C PRO A 168 -12.09 4.25 -7.20
N GLU A 169 -12.04 5.57 -7.30
CA GLU A 169 -10.85 6.37 -7.00
C GLU A 169 -10.73 6.54 -5.49
N PHE A 170 -9.52 6.29 -4.97
CA PHE A 170 -9.25 6.54 -3.56
C PHE A 170 -9.03 8.02 -3.34
N VAL A 171 -9.86 8.62 -2.48
CA VAL A 171 -9.72 10.00 -2.04
C VAL A 171 -9.14 9.99 -0.62
N GLY A 172 -7.95 10.57 -0.47
CA GLY A 172 -7.29 10.72 0.82
C GLY A 172 -7.91 11.82 1.69
N ILE A 173 -7.23 12.14 2.78
CA ILE A 173 -7.61 13.26 3.65
C ILE A 173 -7.49 14.59 2.87
N PRO A 174 -8.49 15.50 2.97
CA PRO A 174 -8.42 16.81 2.32
C PRO A 174 -7.23 17.65 2.78
N LEU A 175 -6.69 18.46 1.87
CA LEU A 175 -5.49 19.26 2.13
C LEU A 175 -5.60 20.17 3.35
N LEU A 176 -6.75 20.81 3.56
CA LEU A 176 -6.98 21.67 4.73
C LEU A 176 -6.81 20.91 6.06
N PHE A 177 -7.20 19.63 6.08
CA PHE A 177 -7.02 18.80 7.26
C PHE A 177 -5.54 18.41 7.42
N TRP A 178 -4.84 18.07 6.33
CA TRP A 178 -3.39 17.88 6.37
C TRP A 178 -2.64 19.10 6.91
N SER A 179 -3.01 20.31 6.48
CA SER A 179 -2.45 21.55 7.01
C SER A 179 -2.66 21.66 8.52
N SER A 180 -3.83 21.27 9.03
CA SER A 180 -4.11 21.31 10.48
C SER A 180 -3.20 20.41 11.32
N ILE A 181 -2.65 19.34 10.73
CA ILE A 181 -1.68 18.45 11.37
C ILE A 181 -0.27 19.01 11.17
N LEU A 182 0.13 19.23 9.92
CA LEU A 182 1.50 19.57 9.57
C LEU A 182 1.91 20.94 10.10
N TYR A 183 1.00 21.90 10.23
CA TYR A 183 1.32 23.21 10.80
C TYR A 183 1.68 23.14 12.28
N LYS A 184 1.21 22.11 13.01
CA LYS A 184 1.62 21.88 14.41
C LYS A 184 3.09 21.47 14.55
N MET A 185 3.73 21.10 13.45
CA MET A 185 5.18 20.84 13.38
C MET A 185 6.00 22.13 13.32
N TRP A 186 5.34 23.29 13.19
CA TRP A 186 5.97 24.60 13.08
C TRP A 186 5.67 25.45 14.33
N PRO A 187 6.56 26.40 14.69
CA PRO A 187 6.33 27.31 15.80
C PRO A 187 5.31 28.41 15.41
N MET A 188 4.04 28.04 15.33
CA MET A 188 2.98 28.90 14.76
C MET A 188 2.83 30.24 15.47
N ASP A 189 2.96 30.30 16.79
CA ASP A 189 2.88 31.57 17.54
C ASP A 189 4.00 32.54 17.13
N GLU A 190 5.20 32.02 16.91
CA GLU A 190 6.34 32.80 16.44
C GLU A 190 6.16 33.25 14.99
N ILE A 191 5.68 32.36 14.13
CA ILE A 191 5.34 32.68 12.73
C ILE A 191 4.34 33.83 12.67
N HIS A 192 3.21 33.74 13.39
CA HIS A 192 2.20 34.81 13.39
C HIS A 192 2.76 36.14 13.94
N SER A 193 3.59 36.08 14.99
CA SER A 193 4.22 37.28 15.56
C SER A 193 5.16 37.95 14.56
N ARG A 194 5.99 37.17 13.85
CA ARG A 194 6.95 37.69 12.86
C ARG A 194 6.25 38.23 11.62
N GLU A 195 5.23 37.54 11.11
CA GLU A 195 4.41 37.98 9.98
C GLU A 195 3.79 39.37 10.25
N LYS A 196 3.16 39.52 11.42
CA LYS A 196 2.57 40.81 11.84
C LYS A 196 3.62 41.92 11.97
N ALA A 197 4.81 41.60 12.47
CA ALA A 197 5.89 42.56 12.61
C ALA A 197 6.41 43.07 11.25
N LEU A 198 6.52 42.19 10.25
CA LEU A 198 6.92 42.57 8.88
C LEU A 198 5.81 43.36 8.17
N GLN A 199 4.55 42.95 8.29
CA GLN A 199 3.41 43.72 7.76
C GLN A 199 3.36 45.14 8.35
N THR A 200 3.65 45.29 9.66
CA THR A 200 3.72 46.60 10.32
C THR A 200 4.86 47.47 9.78
N LYS A 201 5.96 46.85 9.30
CA LYS A 201 7.08 47.53 8.64
C LYS A 201 6.81 47.83 7.16
N GLY A 202 5.64 47.45 6.64
CA GLY A 202 5.22 47.72 5.27
C GLY A 202 5.56 46.62 4.26
N GLU A 203 6.03 45.44 4.71
CA GLU A 203 6.18 44.29 3.80
C GLU A 203 4.80 43.71 3.43
N TRP A 204 4.64 43.35 2.16
CA TRP A 204 3.42 42.75 1.63
C TRP A 204 3.47 41.25 1.84
N LEU A 205 2.66 40.70 2.77
CA LEU A 205 2.62 39.28 3.12
C LEU A 205 1.17 38.80 3.22
N TYR A 206 0.53 38.52 2.08
CA TYR A 206 -0.87 38.07 2.04
C TYR A 206 -1.03 36.67 1.46
N THR A 207 -0.04 36.19 0.71
CA THR A 207 -0.02 34.89 0.08
C THR A 207 1.16 34.04 0.58
N ALA A 208 1.09 32.72 0.33
CA ALA A 208 2.23 31.84 0.62
C ALA A 208 3.46 32.19 -0.24
N SER A 209 3.26 32.73 -1.45
CA SER A 209 4.33 33.23 -2.32
C SER A 209 5.02 34.44 -1.71
N ASP A 210 4.24 35.44 -1.28
CA ASP A 210 4.81 36.61 -0.61
C ASP A 210 5.65 36.22 0.61
N MET A 211 5.17 35.21 1.35
CA MET A 211 5.84 34.67 2.52
C MET A 211 7.14 33.92 2.16
N GLU A 212 7.18 33.14 1.07
CA GLU A 212 8.41 32.47 0.56
C GLU A 212 9.48 33.49 0.11
N ASP A 213 9.07 34.66 -0.34
CA ASP A 213 9.93 35.73 -0.88
C ASP A 213 10.34 36.80 0.15
N CYS A 214 9.85 36.71 1.40
CA CYS A 214 10.04 37.77 2.39
C CYS A 214 11.46 37.84 2.99
N SER A 215 11.72 38.84 3.83
CA SER A 215 13.06 39.01 4.42
C SER A 215 13.39 38.05 5.58
N ASP A 216 12.39 37.41 6.21
CA ASP A 216 12.56 36.55 7.38
C ASP A 216 12.71 35.07 7.00
N GLU A 217 13.80 34.45 7.46
CA GLU A 217 14.15 33.06 7.11
C GLU A 217 13.11 32.01 7.55
N LEU A 218 12.50 32.18 8.73
CA LEU A 218 11.49 31.25 9.24
C LEU A 218 10.20 31.37 8.43
N LEU A 219 9.77 32.60 8.14
CA LEU A 219 8.60 32.84 7.30
C LEU A 219 8.84 32.32 5.89
N ARG A 220 10.00 32.56 5.29
CA ARG A 220 10.36 32.00 3.97
C ARG A 220 10.25 30.48 3.93
N ALA A 221 10.82 29.80 4.93
CA ALA A 221 10.76 28.35 5.01
C ALA A 221 9.32 27.84 5.16
N PHE A 222 8.49 28.52 5.96
CA PHE A 222 7.09 28.16 6.13
C PHE A 222 6.24 28.45 4.88
N GLY A 223 6.44 29.60 4.23
CA GLY A 223 5.79 29.97 2.97
C GLY A 223 6.09 28.96 1.86
N LYS A 224 7.38 28.59 1.73
CA LYS A 224 7.82 27.50 0.85
C LYS A 224 7.08 26.20 1.13
N PHE A 225 7.02 25.79 2.40
CA PHE A 225 6.31 24.58 2.77
C PHE A 225 4.82 24.63 2.38
N ARG A 226 4.14 25.75 2.62
CA ARG A 226 2.74 25.93 2.24
C ARG A 226 2.55 25.81 0.73
N LEU A 227 3.46 26.34 -0.07
CA LEU A 227 3.44 26.19 -1.52
C LEU A 227 3.69 24.75 -1.95
N ASP A 228 4.71 24.09 -1.39
CA ASP A 228 5.00 22.68 -1.67
C ASP A 228 3.79 21.78 -1.32
N LEU A 229 3.02 22.13 -0.28
CA LEU A 229 1.79 21.43 0.11
C LEU A 229 0.62 21.67 -0.88
N LEU A 230 0.56 22.85 -1.51
CA LEU A 230 -0.46 23.20 -2.51
C LEU A 230 -0.15 22.64 -3.91
N VAL A 231 1.12 22.36 -4.18
CA VAL A 231 1.55 21.74 -5.44
C VAL A 231 1.14 20.27 -5.41
N ASP A 232 0.14 19.92 -6.22
CA ASP A 232 -0.38 18.55 -6.38
C ASP A 232 0.58 17.67 -7.20
N GLU A 233 1.80 17.50 -6.70
CA GLU A 233 2.73 16.53 -7.25
C GLU A 233 2.38 15.13 -6.75
N ALA A 234 2.26 14.16 -7.66
CA ALA A 234 1.99 12.75 -7.33
C ALA A 234 2.94 12.20 -6.26
N VAL A 235 4.20 12.64 -6.25
CA VAL A 235 5.18 12.28 -5.21
C VAL A 235 4.72 12.78 -3.84
N PHE A 236 4.24 14.02 -3.74
CA PHE A 236 3.77 14.60 -2.48
C PHE A 236 2.59 13.79 -1.91
N GLN A 237 1.63 13.44 -2.78
CA GLN A 237 0.47 12.61 -2.40
C GLN A 237 0.87 11.24 -1.88
N THR A 238 1.85 10.58 -2.49
CA THR A 238 2.37 9.30 -1.98
C THR A 238 2.84 9.41 -0.53
N GLY A 239 3.53 10.49 -0.15
CA GLY A 239 4.01 10.69 1.21
C GLY A 239 2.90 10.89 2.22
N LEU A 240 1.87 11.67 1.86
CA LEU A 240 0.68 11.85 2.67
C LEU A 240 -0.06 10.52 2.90
N LEU A 241 -0.23 9.71 1.85
CA LEU A 241 -0.85 8.39 1.94
C LEU A 241 0.00 7.40 2.76
N THR A 242 1.33 7.42 2.63
CA THR A 242 2.22 6.63 3.50
C THR A 242 2.02 7.00 4.97
N MET A 243 1.93 8.29 5.29
CA MET A 243 1.64 8.71 6.67
C MET A 243 0.26 8.20 7.11
N MET A 244 -0.80 8.37 6.32
CA MET A 244 -2.13 7.82 6.64
C MET A 244 -2.07 6.34 7.05
N GLN A 245 -1.37 5.52 6.26
CA GLN A 245 -1.22 4.10 6.50
C GLN A 245 -0.50 3.77 7.82
N HIS A 246 0.68 4.35 8.04
CA HIS A 246 1.48 4.07 9.24
C HIS A 246 0.87 4.64 10.53
N TYR A 247 -0.06 5.58 10.41
CA TYR A 247 -0.79 6.16 11.54
C TYR A 247 -2.25 5.67 11.66
N GLY A 248 -2.57 4.55 10.99
CA GLY A 248 -3.74 3.73 11.30
C GLY A 248 -4.91 3.83 10.34
N LEU A 249 -4.77 4.57 9.23
CA LEU A 249 -5.85 4.69 8.24
C LEU A 249 -5.70 3.72 7.09
N PRO A 250 -6.81 3.17 6.57
CA PRO A 250 -6.77 2.34 5.37
C PRO A 250 -6.36 3.18 4.15
N THR A 251 -5.46 2.63 3.36
CA THR A 251 -4.97 3.22 2.10
C THR A 251 -4.89 2.15 1.02
N PRO A 252 -4.80 2.53 -0.26
CA PRO A 252 -4.60 1.60 -1.36
C PRO A 252 -3.15 1.12 -1.47
N PHE A 253 -2.33 1.34 -0.45
CA PHE A 253 -0.92 1.01 -0.47
C PHE A 253 -0.67 -0.27 0.33
N LEU A 254 0.30 -1.06 -0.13
CA LEU A 254 0.83 -2.17 0.65
C LEU A 254 2.14 -1.75 1.31
N ASP A 255 2.23 -1.97 2.62
CA ASP A 255 3.47 -1.78 3.37
C ASP A 255 4.47 -2.89 3.05
N LEU A 256 5.63 -2.49 2.55
CA LEU A 256 6.83 -3.30 2.37
C LEU A 256 7.98 -2.64 3.15
N THR A 257 9.10 -3.34 3.25
CA THR A 257 10.32 -2.80 3.87
C THR A 257 11.55 -3.17 3.06
N SER A 258 12.55 -2.29 3.04
CA SER A 258 13.87 -2.62 2.47
C SER A 258 14.74 -3.44 3.44
N GLU A 259 14.31 -3.61 4.69
CA GLU A 259 15.06 -4.33 5.73
C GLU A 259 14.45 -5.69 6.07
N LEU A 260 15.26 -6.75 5.96
CA LEU A 260 14.84 -8.10 6.33
C LEU A 260 14.46 -8.22 7.81
N ASP A 261 15.17 -7.53 8.70
CA ASP A 261 14.90 -7.59 10.15
C ASP A 261 13.52 -7.00 10.50
N VAL A 262 13.09 -5.95 9.78
CA VAL A 262 11.73 -5.39 9.90
C VAL A 262 10.68 -6.38 9.35
N ALA A 263 10.98 -7.07 8.25
CA ALA A 263 10.08 -8.12 7.75
C ALA A 263 9.98 -9.31 8.72
N ILE A 264 11.08 -9.72 9.36
CA ILE A 264 11.07 -10.75 10.41
C ILE A 264 10.19 -10.29 11.58
N PHE A 265 10.27 -9.02 11.99
CA PHE A 265 9.37 -8.48 13.01
C PHE A 265 7.90 -8.70 12.63
N PHE A 266 7.47 -8.26 11.45
CA PHE A 266 6.07 -8.40 11.01
C PHE A 266 5.64 -9.86 10.76
N ALA A 267 6.58 -10.75 10.45
CA ALA A 267 6.30 -12.18 10.33
C ALA A 267 6.10 -12.84 11.70
N THR A 268 6.66 -12.27 12.77
CA THR A 268 6.73 -12.90 14.09
C THR A 268 5.95 -12.19 15.19
N HIS A 269 5.39 -11.01 14.90
CA HIS A 269 4.55 -10.27 15.82
C HIS A 269 3.12 -10.22 15.31
N LYS A 270 2.15 -10.47 16.20
CA LYS A 270 0.73 -10.36 15.90
C LYS A 270 0.20 -9.03 16.40
N PHE A 271 -0.54 -8.35 15.53
CA PHE A 271 -1.29 -7.17 15.91
C PHE A 271 -2.55 -7.58 16.70
N GLY A 272 -2.81 -6.90 17.81
CA GLY A 272 -3.97 -7.12 18.67
C GLY A 272 -4.46 -5.84 19.36
N PHE A 273 -5.62 -5.96 20.01
CA PHE A 273 -6.20 -4.90 20.84
C PHE A 273 -6.42 -5.43 22.26
N ASP A 274 -5.91 -4.72 23.27
CA ASP A 274 -6.26 -4.95 24.68
C ASP A 274 -6.97 -3.70 25.22
N ASN A 275 -8.27 -3.83 25.46
CA ASN A 275 -9.25 -2.93 26.11
C ASN A 275 -9.26 -1.43 25.70
N THR A 276 -8.12 -0.79 25.50
CA THR A 276 -7.93 0.59 25.02
C THR A 276 -6.66 0.80 24.17
N HIS A 277 -5.78 -0.19 24.03
CA HIS A 277 -4.48 -0.05 23.35
C HIS A 277 -4.32 -1.06 22.22
N ALA A 278 -3.65 -0.64 21.15
CA ALA A 278 -3.35 -1.50 20.02
C ALA A 278 -1.87 -1.86 20.07
N ALA A 279 -1.53 -3.15 20.09
CA ALA A 279 -0.18 -3.60 20.34
C ALA A 279 0.27 -4.68 19.35
N TYR A 280 1.59 -4.80 19.18
CA TYR A 280 2.21 -5.95 18.55
C TYR A 280 2.83 -6.83 19.62
N ASP A 281 2.35 -8.06 19.71
CA ASP A 281 2.87 -9.06 20.63
C ASP A 281 3.69 -10.10 19.88
N PHE A 282 4.84 -10.46 20.44
CA PHE A 282 5.68 -11.53 19.88
C PHE A 282 4.94 -12.87 19.94
N ALA A 283 4.80 -13.52 18.78
CA ALA A 283 4.05 -14.75 18.58
C ALA A 283 4.91 -15.88 17.96
N GLY A 284 6.24 -15.72 17.95
CA GLY A 284 7.15 -16.66 17.29
C GLY A 284 6.85 -16.80 15.80
N THR A 285 7.05 -17.98 15.22
CA THR A 285 6.71 -18.28 13.82
C THR A 285 5.24 -18.69 13.63
N ASN A 286 4.39 -18.37 14.61
CA ASN A 286 2.96 -18.68 14.59
C ASN A 286 2.67 -20.17 14.28
N GLY A 287 3.37 -21.08 14.95
CA GLY A 287 3.25 -22.52 14.68
C GLY A 287 3.74 -22.88 13.27
N GLN A 288 4.91 -22.35 12.89
CA GLN A 288 5.57 -22.61 11.61
C GLN A 288 4.76 -22.15 10.38
N GLN A 289 3.85 -21.19 10.56
CA GLN A 289 3.01 -20.63 9.49
C GLN A 289 3.54 -19.30 8.94
N SER A 290 4.42 -18.62 9.69
CA SER A 290 4.98 -17.34 9.28
C SER A 290 5.72 -17.42 7.95
N ILE A 291 5.60 -16.36 7.15
CA ILE A 291 6.14 -16.29 5.80
C ILE A 291 6.75 -14.91 5.54
N ILE A 292 7.86 -14.90 4.80
CA ILE A 292 8.46 -13.70 4.26
C ILE A 292 8.41 -13.78 2.74
N TYR A 293 7.76 -12.81 2.11
CA TYR A 293 7.85 -12.60 0.67
C TYR A 293 9.04 -11.71 0.35
N VAL A 294 9.76 -12.09 -0.70
CA VAL A 294 10.85 -11.32 -1.29
C VAL A 294 10.37 -10.79 -2.63
N LEU A 295 10.32 -9.48 -2.77
CA LEU A 295 9.80 -8.80 -3.95
C LEU A 295 10.94 -8.07 -4.67
N SER A 296 10.87 -8.02 -6.00
CA SER A 296 11.73 -7.14 -6.80
C SER A 296 11.16 -5.73 -6.76
N LEU A 297 11.92 -4.78 -6.22
CA LEU A 297 11.54 -3.38 -6.20
C LEU A 297 11.40 -2.83 -7.62
N ARG A 298 10.31 -2.10 -7.87
CA ARG A 298 10.04 -1.39 -9.13
C ARG A 298 9.73 0.07 -8.81
N GLU A 299 10.65 0.98 -9.12
CA GLU A 299 10.51 2.40 -8.77
C GLU A 299 9.27 3.10 -9.35
N VAL A 300 8.63 2.50 -10.37
CA VAL A 300 7.40 3.01 -10.97
C VAL A 300 6.19 2.82 -10.06
N ASP A 301 6.10 1.68 -9.37
CA ASP A 301 4.95 1.31 -8.53
C ASP A 301 5.27 1.30 -7.03
N MET A 302 6.56 1.29 -6.70
CA MET A 302 7.07 1.21 -5.34
C MET A 302 7.91 2.43 -5.01
N HIS A 303 7.63 3.05 -3.86
CA HIS A 303 8.26 4.28 -3.44
C HIS A 303 8.90 4.15 -2.06
N THR A 304 10.12 4.65 -1.92
CA THR A 304 10.80 4.80 -0.63
C THR A 304 10.56 6.21 -0.07
N ASN A 305 10.65 6.33 1.26
CA ASN A 305 10.46 7.61 1.95
C ASN A 305 11.51 8.67 1.57
N GLU A 306 12.72 8.25 1.18
CA GLU A 306 13.88 9.14 1.02
C GLU A 306 13.69 10.22 -0.05
N ARG A 307 12.94 9.92 -1.12
CA ARG A 307 12.73 10.85 -2.25
C ARG A 307 11.56 11.81 -2.03
N ASN A 308 10.82 11.65 -0.93
CA ASN A 308 9.58 12.36 -0.70
C ASN A 308 9.77 13.63 0.15
N ARG A 309 9.42 14.80 -0.39
CA ARG A 309 9.57 16.10 0.28
C ARG A 309 8.78 16.20 1.58
N VAL A 310 7.51 15.77 1.60
CA VAL A 310 6.69 15.84 2.81
C VAL A 310 7.25 14.94 3.91
N MET A 311 7.79 13.77 3.55
CA MET A 311 8.43 12.85 4.50
C MET A 311 9.75 13.42 5.06
N GLN A 312 10.54 14.11 4.24
CA GLN A 312 11.77 14.77 4.69
C GLN A 312 11.51 15.92 5.67
N MET A 313 10.40 16.64 5.46
CA MET A 313 10.00 17.74 6.33
C MET A 313 9.32 17.24 7.60
N ALA A 314 8.25 16.46 7.47
CA ALA A 314 7.46 15.98 8.60
C ALA A 314 8.22 14.97 9.47
N LYS A 315 9.22 14.30 8.89
CA LYS A 315 10.06 13.26 9.51
C LYS A 315 9.22 12.28 10.35
N PRO A 316 8.18 11.66 9.76
CA PRO A 316 7.35 10.72 10.50
C PRO A 316 8.20 9.52 10.91
N GLU A 317 8.29 9.23 12.21
CA GLU A 317 9.26 8.27 12.70
C GLU A 317 8.85 6.83 12.41
N ARG A 318 7.55 6.48 12.44
CA ARG A 318 7.08 5.13 12.10
C ARG A 318 7.54 4.64 10.71
N PRO A 319 7.22 5.34 9.59
CA PRO A 319 7.72 4.94 8.26
C PRO A 319 9.26 4.91 8.17
N ARG A 320 9.96 5.80 8.88
CA ARG A 320 11.43 5.87 8.89
C ARG A 320 12.05 4.67 9.58
N ARG A 321 11.61 4.34 10.81
CA ARG A 321 12.13 3.21 11.60
C ARG A 321 11.81 1.85 10.99
N GLN A 322 10.76 1.77 10.19
CA GLN A 322 10.37 0.55 9.46
C GLN A 322 11.04 0.42 8.09
N SER A 323 11.90 1.38 7.69
CA SER A 323 12.54 1.42 6.37
C SER A 323 11.52 1.17 5.24
N CYS A 324 10.40 1.89 5.35
CA CYS A 324 9.20 1.60 4.57
C CYS A 324 9.42 1.81 3.06
N VAL A 325 8.88 0.85 2.31
CA VAL A 325 8.62 0.93 0.88
C VAL A 325 7.11 0.75 0.71
N VAL A 326 6.42 1.70 0.08
CA VAL A 326 4.99 1.54 -0.24
C VAL A 326 4.81 1.09 -1.67
N CYS A 327 3.97 0.08 -1.91
CA CYS A 327 3.54 -0.30 -3.25
C CYS A 327 2.14 0.23 -3.51
N SER A 328 2.01 1.11 -4.49
CA SER A 328 0.74 1.71 -4.88
C SER A 328 -0.13 0.70 -5.62
N THR A 329 -1.42 0.67 -5.31
CA THR A 329 -2.42 -0.12 -6.05
C THR A 329 -3.63 0.74 -6.37
N ASN A 330 -4.52 0.25 -7.22
CA ASN A 330 -5.74 0.94 -7.60
C ASN A 330 -6.86 -0.07 -7.85
N ALA A 331 -8.07 0.41 -8.11
CA ALA A 331 -9.23 -0.44 -8.29
C ALA A 331 -9.13 -1.43 -9.47
N TRP A 332 -8.19 -1.26 -10.40
CA TRP A 332 -7.94 -2.16 -11.52
C TRP A 332 -6.79 -3.15 -11.30
N SER A 333 -5.97 -2.97 -10.26
CA SER A 333 -4.84 -3.85 -9.96
C SER A 333 -4.62 -3.95 -8.45
N ILE A 334 -5.65 -4.42 -7.74
CA ILE A 334 -5.74 -4.37 -6.27
C ILE A 334 -4.75 -5.29 -5.53
N ASN A 335 -4.17 -6.25 -6.23
CA ASN A 335 -3.20 -7.24 -5.77
C ASN A 335 -1.86 -7.14 -6.52
N LEU A 336 -1.62 -6.03 -7.24
CA LEU A 336 -0.39 -5.75 -8.00
C LEU A 336 0.92 -6.13 -7.28
N PRO A 337 1.09 -5.94 -5.95
CA PRO A 337 2.34 -6.30 -5.29
C PRO A 337 2.70 -7.79 -5.42
N ALA A 338 1.71 -8.68 -5.60
CA ALA A 338 1.94 -10.11 -5.78
C ALA A 338 2.70 -10.43 -7.08
N ASP A 339 2.56 -9.60 -8.12
CA ASP A 339 3.26 -9.76 -9.40
C ASP A 339 4.77 -9.54 -9.27
N TYR A 340 5.20 -8.87 -8.20
CA TYR A 340 6.59 -8.55 -7.95
C TYR A 340 7.31 -9.55 -7.06
N ILE A 341 6.63 -10.61 -6.60
CA ILE A 341 7.26 -11.65 -5.79
C ILE A 341 8.28 -12.42 -6.63
N VAL A 342 9.51 -12.49 -6.14
CA VAL A 342 10.62 -13.26 -6.73
C VAL A 342 11.06 -14.44 -5.85
N GLY A 343 10.49 -14.57 -4.66
CA GLY A 343 10.63 -15.73 -3.79
C GLY A 343 9.77 -15.61 -2.54
N ALA A 344 9.50 -16.75 -1.91
CA ALA A 344 8.84 -16.81 -0.61
C ALA A 344 9.62 -17.72 0.34
N ILE A 345 9.65 -17.39 1.62
CA ILE A 345 10.38 -18.13 2.65
C ILE A 345 9.40 -18.43 3.79
N LEU A 346 9.01 -19.71 3.91
CA LEU A 346 8.25 -20.23 5.05
C LEU A 346 9.21 -20.41 6.24
N MET A 347 8.84 -19.87 7.39
CA MET A 347 9.58 -19.98 8.64
C MET A 347 9.18 -21.26 9.36
N ASP A 348 9.70 -22.38 8.88
CA ASP A 348 9.37 -23.75 9.29
C ASP A 348 10.28 -24.21 10.45
N TYR A 349 10.29 -23.40 11.52
CA TYR A 349 10.99 -23.62 12.79
C TYR A 349 10.28 -22.86 13.91
N GLU A 350 10.57 -23.18 15.17
CA GLU A 350 10.06 -22.44 16.32
C GLU A 350 11.03 -21.31 16.70
N MET A 351 10.49 -20.11 16.93
CA MET A 351 11.25 -18.95 17.39
C MET A 351 10.78 -18.56 18.79
N THR A 352 11.66 -18.73 19.79
CA THR A 352 11.32 -18.55 21.21
C THR A 352 11.66 -17.16 21.76
N GLN A 353 12.39 -16.36 20.99
CA GLN A 353 12.79 -15.00 21.34
C GLN A 353 12.54 -14.08 20.16
N ALA A 354 12.18 -12.83 20.44
CA ALA A 354 12.03 -11.81 19.40
C ALA A 354 13.36 -11.61 18.65
N GLY A 355 13.24 -11.21 17.38
CA GLY A 355 14.41 -10.89 16.55
C GLY A 355 15.07 -9.58 16.98
N ARG A 356 15.73 -8.92 16.02
CA ARG A 356 16.49 -7.68 16.28
C ARG A 356 15.64 -6.54 16.85
N TYR A 357 14.40 -6.40 16.39
CA TYR A 357 13.51 -5.30 16.73
C TYR A 357 12.37 -5.78 17.61
N GLY A 358 12.02 -4.98 18.62
CA GLY A 358 10.76 -5.05 19.34
C GLY A 358 9.78 -3.94 18.92
N THR A 359 8.59 -3.93 19.52
CA THR A 359 7.53 -2.96 19.20
C THR A 359 7.97 -1.50 19.37
N PRO A 360 8.62 -1.08 20.48
CA PRO A 360 9.05 0.32 20.65
C PRO A 360 10.11 0.79 19.63
N ASP A 361 10.87 -0.14 19.05
CA ASP A 361 11.87 0.18 18.03
C ASP A 361 11.21 0.62 16.72
N LEU A 362 10.07 0.02 16.35
CA LEU A 362 9.38 0.27 15.08
C LEU A 362 8.14 1.15 15.20
N PHE A 363 7.60 1.27 16.43
CA PHE A 363 6.41 2.02 16.75
C PHE A 363 6.71 2.97 17.93
N PRO A 364 7.35 4.12 17.66
CA PRO A 364 7.67 5.10 18.69
C PRO A 364 6.44 5.65 19.40
N SER A 365 6.67 6.06 20.65
CA SER A 365 5.72 6.83 21.45
C SER A 365 5.53 8.24 20.87
N PRO A 366 4.44 8.96 21.24
CA PRO A 366 4.25 10.35 20.81
C PRO A 366 5.36 11.31 21.26
N ASP A 367 6.12 10.98 22.29
CA ASP A 367 7.25 11.81 22.73
C ASP A 367 8.47 11.64 21.81
N ASP A 368 8.60 10.48 21.17
CA ASP A 368 9.67 10.18 20.21
C ASP A 368 9.27 10.46 18.75
N ASP A 369 8.00 10.74 18.49
CA ASP A 369 7.44 10.99 17.16
C ASP A 369 6.57 12.26 17.16
N PRO A 370 7.16 13.44 16.86
CA PRO A 370 6.43 14.71 16.88
C PRO A 370 5.27 14.73 15.88
N PHE A 371 5.37 13.99 14.76
CA PHE A 371 4.28 13.87 13.81
C PHE A 371 3.12 13.08 14.43
N LEU A 372 3.39 11.95 15.09
CA LEU A 372 2.36 11.21 15.83
C LEU A 372 1.68 12.10 16.87
N LYS A 373 2.45 12.88 17.64
CA LYS A 373 1.90 13.83 18.62
C LYS A 373 0.97 14.86 17.98
N ALA A 374 1.40 15.45 16.85
CA ALA A 374 0.58 16.37 16.07
C ALA A 374 -0.71 15.70 15.55
N TRP A 375 -0.60 14.49 15.00
CA TRP A 375 -1.71 13.70 14.50
C TRP A 375 -2.73 13.39 15.60
N MET A 376 -2.27 12.93 16.77
CA MET A 376 -3.11 12.60 17.94
C MET A 376 -3.88 13.80 18.46
N SER A 377 -3.29 14.98 18.43
CA SER A 377 -3.92 16.21 18.91
C SER A 377 -5.12 16.67 18.06
N THR A 378 -5.41 16.02 16.93
CA THR A 378 -6.64 16.28 16.15
C THR A 378 -7.87 15.63 16.78
N GLY A 379 -7.71 14.50 17.49
CA GLY A 379 -8.82 13.74 18.07
C GLY A 379 -9.81 13.14 17.05
N GLU A 380 -9.53 13.22 15.75
CA GLU A 380 -10.51 12.90 14.70
C GLU A 380 -10.42 11.49 14.13
N TYR A 381 -9.28 10.80 14.30
CA TYR A 381 -9.03 9.51 13.66
C TYR A 381 -8.79 8.41 14.70
N PRO A 382 -9.38 7.20 14.51
CA PRO A 382 -9.08 6.06 15.34
C PRO A 382 -7.60 5.74 15.18
N LEU A 383 -6.86 5.93 16.26
CA LEU A 383 -5.44 5.70 16.27
C LEU A 383 -5.16 4.29 16.73
N THR A 384 -4.35 3.60 15.94
CA THR A 384 -3.48 2.55 16.46
C THR A 384 -2.40 3.24 17.30
N VAL A 385 -2.75 3.59 18.54
CA VAL A 385 -1.78 4.03 19.54
C VAL A 385 -1.08 2.77 20.05
N PHE A 386 0.22 2.70 19.78
CA PHE A 386 1.14 1.71 20.32
C PHE A 386 1.74 2.24 21.61
#